data_AF-A0A5C4Y0S5-F1
#
_entry.id   AF-A0A5C4Y0S5-F1
#
_cell.length_a   1.000
_cell.length_b   1.000
_cell.length_c   1.000
_cell.angle_alpha   90.00
_cell.angle_beta   90.00
_cell.angle_gamma   90.00
#
_symmetry.space_group_name_H-M   'P 1'
#
loop_
_entity.id
_entity.type
_entity.pdbx_description
1 polymer ?
#
loop_
_entity_poly.entity_id
_entity_poly.type
_entity_poly.pdbx_seq_one_letter_code
_entity_poly.pdbx_strand_id
1 'polypeptide(L)'
;MLAWCEAVRRCQSHPGGSFMAQPRKVLGLALATLTLSAVLASCGSSQNAATPALQGDAAAPASTQVNVSDLPIDPQLTRNPLQEQATERYNITLKFAPGSSASVQNAMRTAAARWEKVITQGLPSYRANIRAGSCGSNAAYVGTIDDLLVFTGNTDIDGPGGILAQSGPCSIRSASGLTTYSTLVFDTADLGQFSSQLADIAVHELGHSLGIGTLWQRFGLVSGIGGSNPTYQGGNGLREYRAVGGTLSSVPVENQGGPGTAGGHWRESTFKTELMTGYLNSGVFNPLSRMSVGSLQDMGYAVNYGAADAYRIPSVGAQGVGETLELGGREQLITPTYRSE
;
A
#
# COMPACT_ATOMS: atom_id res chain seq x y z
N MET A 1 -42.35 -12.01 32.53
CA MET A 1 -43.80 -12.18 32.43
C MET A 1 -44.16 -12.02 30.96
N LEU A 2 -44.61 -13.09 30.28
CA LEU A 2 -45.07 -13.16 28.86
C LEU A 2 -44.01 -12.70 27.81
N ALA A 3 -43.33 -13.54 27.00
CA ALA A 3 -43.52 -14.88 26.41
C ALA A 3 -44.42 -14.97 25.16
N TRP A 4 -44.21 -16.03 24.36
CA TRP A 4 -44.86 -16.46 23.09
C TRP A 4 -44.29 -15.84 21.79
N CYS A 5 -44.06 -16.56 20.68
CA CYS A 5 -44.20 -18.00 20.31
C CYS A 5 -43.20 -18.29 19.14
N GLU A 6 -42.45 -19.39 18.96
CA GLU A 6 -42.77 -20.84 18.83
C GLU A 6 -43.90 -21.18 17.83
N ALA A 7 -43.83 -22.20 16.96
CA ALA A 7 -42.80 -23.19 16.60
C ALA A 7 -43.22 -23.94 15.29
N VAL A 8 -42.88 -25.24 15.15
CA VAL A 8 -43.63 -26.31 14.40
C VAL A 8 -43.27 -26.54 12.91
N ARG A 9 -43.04 -27.75 12.32
CA ARG A 9 -42.97 -29.21 12.69
C ARG A 9 -42.06 -29.94 11.65
N ARG A 10 -41.06 -30.78 12.02
CA ARG A 10 -40.97 -32.28 11.99
C ARG A 10 -41.50 -33.11 10.79
N CYS A 11 -40.64 -34.03 10.31
CA CYS A 11 -40.81 -35.48 9.91
C CYS A 11 -39.38 -36.11 9.95
N GLN A 12 -39.00 -37.29 10.49
CA GLN A 12 -39.41 -38.72 10.33
C GLN A 12 -39.27 -39.26 8.88
N SER A 13 -38.72 -40.45 8.54
CA SER A 13 -37.98 -41.53 9.26
C SER A 13 -37.35 -42.55 8.24
N HIS A 14 -36.55 -43.53 8.70
CA HIS A 14 -35.89 -44.68 7.99
C HIS A 14 -36.84 -45.65 7.20
N PRO A 15 -36.43 -46.77 6.50
CA PRO A 15 -35.11 -47.49 6.44
C PRO A 15 -34.65 -48.13 5.08
N GLY A 16 -33.46 -48.78 5.07
CA GLY A 16 -33.27 -50.12 4.47
C GLY A 16 -32.46 -50.28 3.15
N GLY A 17 -31.45 -51.18 3.16
CA GLY A 17 -30.76 -51.69 1.95
C GLY A 17 -29.40 -52.37 2.23
N SER A 18 -29.28 -53.68 2.01
CA SER A 18 -28.08 -54.52 2.32
C SER A 18 -27.54 -55.29 1.09
N PHE A 19 -26.35 -55.91 1.26
CA PHE A 19 -25.62 -56.81 0.32
C PHE A 19 -24.88 -56.10 -0.83
N MET A 20 -23.69 -56.51 -1.31
CA MET A 20 -22.94 -57.79 -1.20
C MET A 20 -21.44 -57.58 -0.86
N ALA A 21 -20.66 -58.67 -0.76
CA ALA A 21 -19.29 -58.70 -0.23
C ALA A 21 -18.24 -59.38 -1.14
N GLN A 22 -16.99 -58.88 -1.07
CA GLN A 22 -15.70 -59.57 -1.36
C GLN A 22 -15.34 -59.95 -2.83
N PRO A 23 -14.07 -60.29 -3.17
CA PRO A 23 -12.87 -60.44 -2.32
C PRO A 23 -11.60 -59.64 -2.74
N ARG A 24 -10.57 -59.75 -1.90
CA ARG A 24 -9.19 -59.23 -2.06
C ARG A 24 -8.43 -59.87 -3.25
N LYS A 25 -7.42 -59.16 -3.77
CA LYS A 25 -6.15 -59.77 -4.23
C LYS A 25 -4.94 -59.02 -3.68
N VAL A 26 -3.95 -59.78 -3.24
CA VAL A 26 -2.62 -59.33 -2.81
C VAL A 26 -1.59 -60.04 -3.70
N LEU A 27 -0.65 -59.28 -4.25
CA LEU A 27 0.60 -59.71 -4.91
C LEU A 27 1.42 -58.42 -5.09
N GLY A 28 2.73 -58.34 -4.93
CA GLY A 28 3.75 -59.34 -4.60
C GLY A 28 5.09 -58.80 -5.12
N LEU A 29 6.09 -58.59 -4.26
CA LEU A 29 7.37 -57.98 -4.65
C LEU A 29 8.15 -58.86 -5.65
N ALA A 30 8.89 -58.20 -6.53
CA ALA A 30 10.05 -58.78 -7.21
C ALA A 30 11.21 -57.78 -7.20
N LEU A 31 12.33 -58.13 -6.54
CA LEU A 31 13.61 -57.44 -6.69
C LEU A 31 14.31 -57.97 -7.96
N ALA A 32 15.02 -57.10 -8.66
CA ALA A 32 16.04 -57.50 -9.64
C ALA A 32 17.32 -56.67 -9.40
N THR A 33 18.36 -57.34 -8.90
CA THR A 33 19.72 -56.80 -8.73
C THR A 33 20.59 -57.24 -9.90
N LEU A 34 21.32 -56.33 -10.55
CA LEU A 34 22.48 -56.71 -11.37
C LEU A 34 23.61 -55.67 -11.36
N THR A 35 24.64 -56.03 -10.59
CA THR A 35 26.08 -55.90 -10.83
C THR A 35 26.68 -54.59 -11.37
N LEU A 36 27.47 -54.02 -10.47
CA LEU A 36 28.64 -53.16 -10.67
C LEU A 36 29.58 -53.60 -11.81
N SER A 37 30.17 -52.62 -12.50
CA SER A 37 31.48 -52.77 -13.17
C SER A 37 32.22 -51.44 -13.09
N ALA A 38 33.42 -51.47 -12.51
CA ALA A 38 34.28 -50.31 -12.33
C ALA A 38 35.57 -50.50 -13.12
N VAL A 39 36.00 -49.45 -13.82
CA VAL A 39 37.36 -49.29 -14.35
C VAL A 39 37.89 -47.95 -13.84
N LEU A 40 39.15 -47.95 -13.39
CA LEU A 40 39.77 -46.89 -12.59
C LEU A 40 40.83 -46.09 -13.37
N ALA A 41 40.94 -44.80 -13.04
CA ALA A 41 42.10 -43.89 -13.28
C ALA A 41 42.47 -43.63 -14.77
N SER A 42 43.23 -42.60 -15.18
CA SER A 42 44.07 -41.59 -14.51
C SER A 42 44.34 -40.43 -15.50
N CYS A 43 44.55 -39.14 -15.20
CA CYS A 43 44.27 -38.23 -14.07
C CYS A 43 44.59 -36.77 -14.54
N GLY A 44 44.02 -35.72 -13.92
CA GLY A 44 44.43 -34.33 -14.23
C GLY A 44 43.44 -33.21 -13.86
N SER A 45 43.55 -32.70 -12.61
CA SER A 45 43.38 -31.29 -12.15
C SER A 45 42.70 -30.23 -13.06
N SER A 46 41.82 -29.33 -12.59
CA SER A 46 41.29 -29.04 -11.23
C SER A 46 40.07 -28.10 -11.28
N GLN A 47 39.12 -28.29 -10.35
CA GLN A 47 38.20 -27.30 -9.71
C GLN A 47 37.62 -26.13 -10.56
N ASN A 48 36.30 -25.96 -10.70
CA ASN A 48 35.41 -25.67 -9.57
C ASN A 48 33.93 -25.96 -9.88
N ALA A 49 33.12 -26.20 -8.85
CA ALA A 49 31.69 -26.47 -8.99
C ALA A 49 30.87 -25.17 -9.12
N ALA A 50 29.99 -25.12 -10.11
CA ALA A 50 28.91 -24.14 -10.20
C ALA A 50 27.59 -24.88 -10.41
N THR A 51 26.68 -24.75 -9.45
CA THR A 51 25.28 -25.18 -9.58
C THR A 51 24.60 -24.39 -10.70
N PRO A 52 23.84 -25.02 -11.61
CA PRO A 52 23.10 -24.29 -12.63
C PRO A 52 21.99 -23.46 -11.95
N ALA A 53 22.05 -22.14 -12.11
CA ALA A 53 21.00 -21.26 -11.66
C ALA A 53 19.71 -21.54 -12.45
N LEU A 54 18.59 -21.69 -11.75
CA LEU A 54 17.28 -21.71 -12.38
C LEU A 54 16.99 -20.32 -12.94
N GLN A 55 17.17 -20.15 -14.25
CA GLN A 55 16.60 -19.03 -15.00
C GLN A 55 15.07 -19.19 -15.00
N GLY A 56 14.43 -18.65 -13.97
CA GLY A 56 13.03 -18.28 -14.06
C GLY A 56 12.95 -16.97 -14.81
N ASP A 57 12.46 -17.00 -16.05
CA ASP A 57 12.10 -15.80 -16.80
C ASP A 57 11.01 -15.06 -16.02
N ALA A 58 11.42 -14.04 -15.27
CA ALA A 58 10.50 -13.08 -14.70
C ALA A 58 9.87 -12.32 -15.86
N ALA A 59 8.64 -12.73 -16.23
CA ALA A 59 7.84 -12.01 -17.21
C ALA A 59 7.85 -10.53 -16.85
N ALA A 60 8.22 -9.68 -17.81
CA ALA A 60 8.16 -8.24 -17.63
C ALA A 60 6.75 -7.87 -17.14
N PRO A 61 6.61 -6.96 -16.15
CA PRO A 61 5.30 -6.59 -15.64
C PRO A 61 4.44 -6.12 -16.81
N ALA A 62 3.23 -6.67 -16.92
CA ALA A 62 2.25 -6.19 -17.88
C ALA A 62 2.13 -4.68 -17.67
N SER A 63 2.23 -3.89 -18.75
CA SER A 63 2.21 -2.44 -18.67
C SER A 63 0.92 -2.00 -17.99
N THR A 64 1.02 -1.59 -16.72
CA THR A 64 -0.09 -1.09 -15.93
C THR A 64 -0.76 0.01 -16.75
N GLN A 65 -2.02 -0.17 -17.16
CA GLN A 65 -2.71 0.80 -17.99
C GLN A 65 -3.06 2.01 -17.13
N VAL A 66 -2.11 2.93 -17.00
CA VAL A 66 -2.30 4.13 -16.21
C VAL A 66 -3.22 5.06 -16.99
N ASN A 67 -4.44 5.23 -16.49
CA ASN A 67 -5.38 6.19 -17.05
C ASN A 67 -4.88 7.59 -16.66
N VAL A 68 -4.10 8.23 -17.53
CA VAL A 68 -3.64 9.63 -17.34
C VAL A 68 -4.24 10.54 -18.41
N SER A 69 -4.72 9.98 -19.52
CA SER A 69 -5.25 10.69 -20.69
C SER A 69 -6.54 11.49 -20.42
N ASP A 70 -7.23 11.22 -19.31
CA ASP A 70 -8.44 11.89 -18.83
C ASP A 70 -8.18 13.26 -18.15
N LEU A 71 -7.02 13.45 -17.51
CA LEU A 71 -6.74 14.69 -16.77
C LEU A 71 -6.30 15.84 -17.69
N PRO A 72 -6.75 17.09 -17.47
CA PRO A 72 -6.18 18.25 -18.16
C PRO A 72 -4.68 18.40 -17.89
N ILE A 73 -3.96 18.95 -18.87
CA ILE A 73 -2.57 19.39 -18.68
C ILE A 73 -2.54 20.48 -17.61
N ASP A 74 -1.58 20.37 -16.71
CA ASP A 74 -1.32 21.29 -15.62
C ASP A 74 -0.74 22.61 -16.15
N PRO A 75 -1.47 23.74 -16.11
CA PRO A 75 -0.97 25.03 -16.60
C PRO A 75 0.09 25.65 -15.68
N GLN A 76 0.46 24.98 -14.58
CA GLN A 76 1.44 25.43 -13.59
C GLN A 76 2.77 24.70 -13.69
N LEU A 77 2.85 23.63 -14.51
CA LEU A 77 4.04 22.84 -14.76
C LEU A 77 4.53 23.02 -16.19
N THR A 78 5.85 23.14 -16.34
CA THR A 78 6.53 23.12 -17.64
C THR A 78 7.69 22.12 -17.56
N ARG A 79 7.88 21.31 -18.60
CA ARG A 79 8.92 20.29 -18.61
C ARG A 79 10.31 20.94 -18.63
N ASN A 80 11.19 20.54 -17.71
CA ASN A 80 12.56 21.03 -17.70
C ASN A 80 13.35 20.39 -18.86
N PRO A 81 14.06 21.15 -19.72
CA PRO A 81 14.90 20.58 -20.77
C PRO A 81 16.14 19.85 -20.20
N LEU A 82 16.54 20.17 -18.98
CA LEU A 82 17.49 19.39 -18.20
C LEU A 82 16.71 18.30 -17.44
N GLN A 83 16.81 17.06 -17.92
CA GLN A 83 16.42 15.91 -17.10
C GLN A 83 17.60 15.54 -16.21
N GLU A 84 17.48 15.81 -14.91
CA GLU A 84 18.21 15.01 -13.92
C GLU A 84 17.70 13.56 -14.09
N GLN A 85 18.62 12.62 -14.34
CA GLN A 85 18.26 11.30 -14.83
C GLN A 85 18.16 10.30 -13.68
N ALA A 86 16.98 10.18 -13.06
CA ALA A 86 16.47 9.00 -12.34
C ALA A 86 17.52 8.00 -11.82
N THR A 87 18.55 8.47 -11.11
CA THR A 87 19.71 7.70 -10.62
C THR A 87 20.28 8.30 -9.34
N GLU A 88 20.05 9.59 -9.14
CA GLU A 88 19.91 10.25 -7.85
C GLU A 88 18.90 9.55 -6.92
N ARG A 89 18.99 9.87 -5.63
CA ARG A 89 18.08 9.34 -4.61
C ARG A 89 16.80 10.15 -4.60
N TYR A 90 15.69 9.46 -4.35
CA TYR A 90 14.39 10.11 -4.22
C TYR A 90 14.38 11.20 -3.14
N ASN A 91 13.82 12.37 -3.44
CA ASN A 91 13.64 13.49 -2.53
C ASN A 91 12.16 13.84 -2.29
N ILE A 92 11.85 14.30 -1.08
CA ILE A 92 10.56 14.90 -0.75
C ILE A 92 10.76 16.32 -0.23
N THR A 93 10.50 17.31 -1.09
CA THR A 93 10.57 18.73 -0.74
C THR A 93 9.30 19.16 -0.01
N LEU A 94 9.45 19.55 1.26
CA LEU A 94 8.35 20.01 2.12
C LEU A 94 8.21 21.54 2.09
N LYS A 95 7.07 22.04 1.61
CA LYS A 95 6.71 23.47 1.62
C LYS A 95 5.70 23.76 2.72
N PHE A 96 6.22 24.10 3.90
CA PHE A 96 5.41 24.46 5.07
C PHE A 96 4.64 25.78 4.88
N ALA A 97 3.38 25.79 5.29
CA ALA A 97 2.56 26.99 5.43
C ALA A 97 3.09 27.89 6.57
N PRO A 98 3.02 29.23 6.45
CA PRO A 98 3.33 30.14 7.54
C PRO A 98 2.51 29.81 8.79
N GLY A 99 3.12 29.79 9.97
CA GLY A 99 2.46 29.43 11.23
C GLY A 99 2.41 27.93 11.54
N SER A 100 2.89 27.04 10.64
CA SER A 100 2.97 25.60 10.92
C SER A 100 3.72 25.28 12.22
N SER A 101 3.08 24.54 13.11
CA SER A 101 3.60 24.18 14.43
C SER A 101 4.91 23.36 14.35
N ALA A 102 5.75 23.47 15.38
CA ALA A 102 7.02 22.75 15.42
C ALA A 102 6.85 21.22 15.46
N SER A 103 5.78 20.72 16.08
CA SER A 103 5.40 19.31 16.09
C SER A 103 5.07 18.80 14.69
N VAL A 104 4.21 19.51 13.94
CA VAL A 104 3.87 19.18 12.54
C VAL A 104 5.11 19.25 11.64
N GLN A 105 5.96 20.27 11.81
CA GLN A 105 7.22 20.36 11.06
C GLN A 105 8.15 19.17 11.30
N ASN A 106 8.28 18.71 12.55
CA ASN A 106 9.13 17.58 12.90
C ASN A 106 8.54 16.24 12.44
N ALA A 107 7.22 16.05 12.57
CA ALA A 107 6.51 14.87 12.10
C ALA A 107 6.63 14.73 10.57
N MET A 108 6.37 15.80 9.82
CA MET A 108 6.48 15.80 8.36
C MET A 108 7.91 15.57 7.86
N ARG A 109 8.94 16.12 8.53
CA ARG A 109 10.35 15.81 8.20
C ARG A 109 10.69 14.35 8.49
N THR A 110 10.14 13.78 9.58
CA THR A 110 10.29 12.36 9.91
C THR A 110 9.62 11.48 8.85
N ALA A 111 8.43 11.86 8.38
CA ALA A 111 7.69 11.16 7.35
C ALA A 111 8.38 11.21 5.98
N ALA A 112 8.87 12.38 5.57
CA ALA A 112 9.69 12.52 4.36
C ALA A 112 10.91 11.59 4.42
N ALA A 113 11.71 11.69 5.48
CA ALA A 113 12.89 10.84 5.69
C ALA A 113 12.56 9.34 5.89
N ARG A 114 11.30 8.99 6.16
CA ARG A 114 10.81 7.60 6.19
C ARG A 114 10.57 7.09 4.76
N TRP A 115 9.87 7.86 3.94
CA TRP A 115 9.56 7.50 2.56
C TRP A 115 10.76 7.59 1.61
N GLU A 116 11.70 8.54 1.82
CA GLU A 116 12.98 8.62 1.09
C GLU A 116 13.92 7.42 1.35
N LYS A 117 13.64 6.59 2.37
CA LYS A 117 14.32 5.29 2.57
C LYS A 117 13.62 4.13 1.86
N VAL A 118 12.33 4.28 1.60
CA VAL A 118 11.47 3.30 0.93
C VAL A 118 11.58 3.45 -0.58
N ILE A 119 11.50 4.67 -1.11
CA ILE A 119 11.64 4.98 -2.53
C ILE A 119 13.10 5.39 -2.77
N THR A 120 13.79 4.71 -3.68
CA THR A 120 15.27 4.79 -3.77
C THR A 120 15.81 5.57 -4.96
N GLN A 121 14.99 5.81 -5.97
CA GLN A 121 15.40 6.36 -7.26
C GLN A 121 14.55 7.60 -7.57
N GLY A 122 15.19 8.68 -7.96
CA GLY A 122 14.52 9.90 -8.40
C GLY A 122 13.74 9.75 -9.71
N LEU A 123 13.05 10.82 -10.08
CA LEU A 123 12.09 10.98 -11.15
C LEU A 123 12.37 12.32 -11.85
N PRO A 124 12.10 12.44 -13.17
CA PRO A 124 12.38 13.67 -13.90
C PRO A 124 11.74 14.93 -13.28
N SER A 125 12.56 15.94 -13.02
CA SER A 125 12.18 17.20 -12.38
C SER A 125 11.39 18.13 -13.31
N TYR A 126 10.49 18.95 -12.75
CA TYR A 126 9.65 19.92 -13.48
C TYR A 126 9.90 21.36 -13.03
N ARG A 127 9.80 22.32 -13.95
CA ARG A 127 9.74 23.74 -13.59
C ARG A 127 8.30 24.09 -13.25
N ALA A 128 8.09 24.65 -12.06
CA ALA A 128 6.78 24.97 -11.53
C ALA A 128 6.61 26.46 -11.28
N ASN A 129 5.41 26.96 -11.62
CA ASN A 129 4.90 28.28 -11.24
C ASN A 129 3.49 28.08 -10.66
N ILE A 130 3.46 27.45 -9.49
CA ILE A 130 2.25 27.04 -8.80
C ILE A 130 1.64 28.25 -8.08
N ARG A 131 0.37 28.53 -8.38
CA ARG A 131 -0.36 29.63 -7.75
C ARG A 131 -0.81 29.21 -6.36
N ALA A 132 -1.03 30.18 -5.48
CA ALA A 132 -1.70 29.91 -4.21
C ALA A 132 -3.13 29.38 -4.47
N GLY A 133 -3.65 28.52 -3.61
CA GLY A 133 -5.00 27.98 -3.73
C GLY A 133 -5.23 26.97 -4.87
N SER A 134 -4.17 26.42 -5.47
CA SER A 134 -4.24 25.48 -6.60
C SER A 134 -4.14 24.00 -6.19
N CYS A 135 -3.89 23.75 -4.91
CA CYS A 135 -3.68 22.43 -4.31
C CYS A 135 -4.12 22.49 -2.84
N GLY A 136 -5.44 22.60 -2.62
CA GLY A 136 -5.98 23.07 -1.35
C GLY A 136 -5.48 24.49 -1.02
N SER A 137 -5.27 24.77 0.27
CA SER A 137 -4.83 26.09 0.77
C SER A 137 -3.33 26.38 0.60
N ASN A 138 -2.69 25.87 -0.47
CA ASN A 138 -1.25 26.01 -0.65
C ASN A 138 -0.80 27.47 -0.85
N ALA A 139 0.41 27.79 -0.39
CA ALA A 139 1.11 29.02 -0.76
C ALA A 139 1.64 28.93 -2.21
N ALA A 140 1.83 30.09 -2.86
CA ALA A 140 2.45 30.14 -4.18
C ALA A 140 3.90 29.62 -4.14
N TYR A 141 4.33 28.97 -5.23
CA TYR A 141 5.66 28.39 -5.39
C TYR A 141 6.19 28.59 -6.81
N VAL A 142 7.41 29.11 -6.92
CA VAL A 142 8.14 29.20 -8.19
C VAL A 142 9.50 28.55 -7.99
N GLY A 143 9.83 27.55 -8.81
CA GLY A 143 11.06 26.78 -8.65
C GLY A 143 11.10 25.50 -9.48
N THR A 144 11.96 24.57 -9.07
CA THR A 144 12.04 23.22 -9.64
C THR A 144 11.46 22.23 -8.63
N ILE A 145 10.45 21.48 -9.06
CA ILE A 145 10.02 20.27 -8.36
C ILE A 145 10.97 19.17 -8.78
N ASP A 146 11.87 18.83 -7.87
CA ASP A 146 12.60 17.57 -7.92
C ASP A 146 11.75 16.52 -7.19
N ASP A 147 11.57 15.35 -7.80
CA ASP A 147 10.73 14.27 -7.28
C ASP A 147 9.32 14.68 -6.83
N LEU A 148 9.11 14.90 -5.53
CA LEU A 148 7.83 15.27 -4.93
C LEU A 148 7.93 16.59 -4.17
N LEU A 149 7.07 17.55 -4.55
CA LEU A 149 6.77 18.73 -3.75
C LEU A 149 5.49 18.48 -2.93
N VAL A 150 5.57 18.61 -1.60
CA VAL A 150 4.41 18.54 -0.70
C VAL A 150 4.15 19.91 -0.09
N PHE A 151 2.98 20.48 -0.37
CA PHE A 151 2.48 21.62 0.40
C PHE A 151 1.91 21.10 1.72
N THR A 152 2.38 21.60 2.85
CA THR A 152 2.01 21.02 4.15
C THR A 152 1.95 22.03 5.27
N GLY A 153 1.32 21.68 6.38
CA GLY A 153 1.19 22.51 7.57
C GLY A 153 0.00 22.10 8.41
N ASN A 154 -0.46 23.02 9.25
CA ASN A 154 -1.73 22.90 9.97
C ASN A 154 -2.55 24.18 9.82
N THR A 155 -3.87 24.04 9.73
CA THR A 155 -4.87 25.11 9.69
C THR A 155 -6.09 24.66 10.48
N ASP A 156 -7.02 25.53 10.80
CA ASP A 156 -8.37 25.09 11.22
C ASP A 156 -9.09 24.55 9.97
N ILE A 157 -9.70 23.35 10.04
CA ILE A 157 -10.40 22.70 8.92
C ILE A 157 -11.91 22.66 9.19
N ASP A 158 -12.33 21.93 10.22
CA ASP A 158 -13.74 21.86 10.66
C ASP A 158 -13.91 21.88 12.19
N GLY A 159 -12.81 21.81 12.95
CA GLY A 159 -12.81 21.96 14.40
C GLY A 159 -12.74 20.62 15.15
N PRO A 160 -12.88 20.62 16.49
CA PRO A 160 -12.58 19.43 17.29
C PRO A 160 -13.49 18.24 16.97
N GLY A 161 -12.88 17.09 16.69
CA GLY A 161 -13.57 15.82 16.44
C GLY A 161 -13.90 15.55 14.98
N GLY A 162 -13.58 16.48 14.07
CA GLY A 162 -13.81 16.38 12.63
C GLY A 162 -12.62 15.78 11.88
N ILE A 163 -12.19 16.44 10.81
CA ILE A 163 -11.09 16.01 9.94
C ILE A 163 -9.75 16.15 10.66
N LEU A 164 -9.02 15.04 10.85
CA LEU A 164 -7.65 15.01 11.37
C LEU A 164 -6.65 15.57 10.34
N ALA A 165 -6.79 15.17 9.07
CA ALA A 165 -5.92 15.57 7.98
C ALA A 165 -6.57 15.46 6.59
N GLN A 166 -6.01 16.18 5.63
CA GLN A 166 -6.32 16.08 4.21
C GLN A 166 -5.03 15.80 3.44
N SER A 167 -4.98 14.74 2.64
CA SER A 167 -3.78 14.38 1.88
C SER A 167 -4.09 13.82 0.50
N GLY A 168 -3.25 14.14 -0.48
CA GLY A 168 -3.24 13.42 -1.75
C GLY A 168 -2.64 14.18 -2.92
N PRO A 169 -2.46 13.50 -4.07
CA PRO A 169 -1.87 14.08 -5.27
C PRO A 169 -2.77 15.19 -5.82
N CYS A 170 -2.22 16.36 -6.12
CA CYS A 170 -2.92 17.40 -6.86
C CYS A 170 -2.64 17.31 -8.37
N SER A 171 -1.40 16.96 -8.71
CA SER A 171 -0.92 16.81 -10.09
C SER A 171 -0.01 15.58 -10.20
N ILE A 172 -0.12 14.82 -11.29
CA ILE A 172 0.68 13.62 -11.58
C ILE A 172 1.54 13.78 -12.83
N ARG A 173 2.56 12.94 -13.01
CA ARG A 173 3.43 12.93 -14.20
C ARG A 173 2.72 12.26 -15.37
N SER A 174 2.64 12.91 -16.54
CA SER A 174 2.05 12.30 -17.74
C SER A 174 2.73 11.00 -18.18
N ALA A 175 4.05 10.89 -17.96
CA ALA A 175 4.84 9.75 -18.39
C ALA A 175 4.70 8.49 -17.51
N SER A 176 4.31 8.63 -16.24
CA SER A 176 4.30 7.51 -15.28
C SER A 176 3.07 7.44 -14.38
N GLY A 177 2.25 8.49 -14.31
CA GLY A 177 1.12 8.63 -13.39
C GLY A 177 1.47 8.86 -11.93
N LEU A 178 2.76 8.89 -11.57
CA LEU A 178 3.23 9.15 -10.21
C LEU A 178 3.02 10.61 -9.81
N THR A 179 2.86 10.89 -8.52
CA THR A 179 2.65 12.25 -8.00
C THR A 179 3.79 13.20 -8.41
N THR A 180 3.42 14.39 -8.89
CA THR A 180 4.34 15.52 -9.10
C THR A 180 4.33 16.46 -7.91
N TYR A 181 3.14 16.86 -7.47
CA TYR A 181 2.99 17.58 -6.20
C TYR A 181 1.67 17.21 -5.52
N SER A 182 1.69 17.27 -4.20
CA SER A 182 0.56 16.96 -3.32
C SER A 182 0.34 18.06 -2.28
N THR A 183 -0.75 17.92 -1.55
CA THR A 183 -0.96 18.63 -0.30
C THR A 183 -1.13 17.63 0.84
N LEU A 184 -0.74 18.03 2.05
CA LEU A 184 -0.92 17.28 3.29
C LEU A 184 -1.09 18.26 4.45
N VAL A 185 -2.31 18.47 4.92
CA VAL A 185 -2.65 19.48 5.95
C VAL A 185 -3.38 18.83 7.11
N PHE A 186 -2.93 19.09 8.35
CA PHE A 186 -3.57 18.64 9.58
C PHE A 186 -4.56 19.69 10.13
N ASP A 187 -5.67 19.29 10.77
CA ASP A 187 -6.48 20.23 11.55
C ASP A 187 -5.79 20.58 12.88
N THR A 188 -5.57 21.88 13.06
CA THR A 188 -4.98 22.49 14.25
C THR A 188 -5.82 22.23 15.50
N ALA A 189 -7.14 22.13 15.38
CA ALA A 189 -8.08 21.89 16.46
C ALA A 189 -7.91 20.50 17.10
N ASP A 190 -7.49 19.50 16.30
CA ASP A 190 -7.35 18.11 16.76
C ASP A 190 -5.91 17.70 17.10
N LEU A 191 -4.88 18.46 16.68
CA LEU A 191 -3.44 18.16 16.95
C LEU A 191 -3.13 17.78 18.40
N GLY A 192 -3.84 18.35 19.38
CA GLY A 192 -3.67 18.04 20.79
C GLY A 192 -4.06 16.60 21.16
N GLN A 193 -5.11 16.06 20.52
CA GLN A 193 -5.67 14.74 20.79
C GLN A 193 -4.73 13.61 20.33
N PHE A 194 -4.06 13.79 19.20
CA PHE A 194 -3.22 12.78 18.56
C PHE A 194 -1.72 13.12 18.57
N SER A 195 -1.29 14.05 19.43
CA SER A 195 0.10 14.54 19.49
C SER A 195 1.17 13.43 19.67
N SER A 196 0.82 12.30 20.29
CA SER A 196 1.67 11.10 20.42
C SER A 196 1.74 10.24 19.16
N GLN A 197 0.73 10.30 18.29
CA GLN A 197 0.60 9.54 17.04
C GLN A 197 0.87 10.37 15.78
N LEU A 198 1.04 11.69 15.92
CA LEU A 198 1.27 12.64 14.82
C LEU A 198 2.39 12.21 13.85
N ALA A 199 3.41 11.50 14.33
CA ALA A 199 4.46 10.95 13.47
C ALA A 199 3.96 9.80 12.58
N ASP A 200 3.22 8.83 13.15
CA ASP A 200 2.61 7.72 12.40
C ASP A 200 1.59 8.25 11.38
N ILE A 201 0.74 9.22 11.79
CA ILE A 201 -0.22 9.89 10.89
C ILE A 201 0.54 10.59 9.76
N ALA A 202 1.60 11.34 10.04
CA ALA A 202 2.38 11.99 8.99
C ALA A 202 3.00 10.99 7.98
N VAL A 203 3.41 9.79 8.43
CA VAL A 203 3.87 8.73 7.50
C VAL A 203 2.70 8.19 6.68
N HIS A 204 1.57 7.87 7.32
CA HIS A 204 0.35 7.37 6.69
C HIS A 204 -0.16 8.34 5.60
N GLU A 205 -0.42 9.59 5.97
CA GLU A 205 -0.90 10.64 5.10
C GLU A 205 0.07 10.92 3.93
N LEU A 206 1.38 10.88 4.17
CA LEU A 206 2.36 11.04 3.09
C LEU A 206 2.38 9.82 2.13
N GLY A 207 1.96 8.64 2.60
CA GLY A 207 1.66 7.48 1.75
C GLY A 207 0.51 7.74 0.77
N HIS A 208 -0.56 8.42 1.21
CA HIS A 208 -1.66 8.86 0.33
C HIS A 208 -1.22 9.93 -0.67
N SER A 209 -0.37 10.87 -0.26
CA SER A 209 0.31 11.82 -1.17
C SER A 209 1.19 11.13 -2.23
N LEU A 210 1.80 9.99 -1.89
CA LEU A 210 2.60 9.17 -2.81
C LEU A 210 1.78 8.24 -3.72
N GLY A 211 0.47 8.09 -3.48
CA GLY A 211 -0.44 7.34 -4.35
C GLY A 211 -1.06 6.08 -3.75
N ILE A 212 -0.66 5.68 -2.53
CA ILE A 212 -1.28 4.53 -1.84
C ILE A 212 -2.75 4.87 -1.60
N GLY A 213 -3.67 4.01 -2.03
CA GLY A 213 -5.11 4.29 -2.06
C GLY A 213 -5.54 5.26 -3.16
N THR A 214 -5.00 6.49 -3.14
CA THR A 214 -5.42 7.63 -3.97
C THR A 214 -5.19 7.44 -5.47
N LEU A 215 -4.17 6.67 -5.88
CA LEU A 215 -3.86 6.40 -7.29
C LEU A 215 -4.17 4.95 -7.72
N TRP A 216 -4.50 4.04 -6.81
CA TRP A 216 -4.71 2.63 -7.14
C TRP A 216 -5.73 2.39 -8.25
N GLN A 217 -6.86 3.12 -8.26
CA GLN A 217 -7.86 3.05 -9.34
C GLN A 217 -7.29 3.52 -10.69
N ARG A 218 -6.48 4.58 -10.67
CA ARG A 218 -5.87 5.19 -11.87
C ARG A 218 -4.88 4.25 -12.55
N PHE A 219 -4.18 3.45 -11.74
CA PHE A 219 -3.31 2.35 -12.19
C PHE A 219 -4.07 1.04 -12.42
N GLY A 220 -5.39 0.97 -12.26
CA GLY A 220 -6.17 -0.27 -12.44
C GLY A 220 -5.80 -1.39 -11.44
N LEU A 221 -5.18 -1.03 -10.31
CA LEU A 221 -4.67 -1.98 -9.31
C LEU A 221 -5.76 -2.49 -8.35
N VAL A 222 -7.00 -2.02 -8.47
CA VAL A 222 -8.13 -2.40 -7.61
C VAL A 222 -9.38 -2.75 -8.41
N SER A 223 -10.23 -3.58 -7.82
CA SER A 223 -11.57 -3.90 -8.33
C SER A 223 -12.59 -3.87 -7.19
N GLY A 224 -13.86 -3.66 -7.53
CA GLY A 224 -14.98 -3.70 -6.58
C GLY A 224 -15.06 -2.52 -5.61
N ILE A 225 -14.36 -1.40 -5.86
CA ILE A 225 -14.46 -0.18 -5.04
C ILE A 225 -15.91 0.34 -5.04
N GLY A 226 -16.40 0.75 -3.88
CA GLY A 226 -17.83 1.07 -3.65
C GLY A 226 -18.74 -0.15 -3.51
N GLY A 227 -18.23 -1.36 -3.73
CA GLY A 227 -18.92 -2.63 -3.45
C GLY A 227 -18.62 -3.17 -2.05
N SER A 228 -19.23 -4.31 -1.72
CA SER A 228 -19.08 -4.94 -0.39
C SER A 228 -17.75 -5.65 -0.16
N ASN A 229 -16.95 -5.91 -1.21
CA ASN A 229 -15.65 -6.58 -1.10
C ASN A 229 -14.63 -6.09 -2.15
N PRO A 230 -14.20 -4.82 -2.11
CA PRO A 230 -13.07 -4.34 -2.90
C PRO A 230 -11.79 -5.10 -2.61
N THR A 231 -10.97 -5.28 -3.65
CA THR A 231 -9.68 -5.96 -3.57
C THR A 231 -8.62 -5.30 -4.43
N TYR A 232 -7.38 -5.41 -3.99
CA TYR A 232 -6.18 -4.97 -4.69
C TYR A 232 -5.50 -6.15 -5.39
N GLN A 233 -5.03 -5.90 -6.61
CA GLN A 233 -4.60 -6.90 -7.60
C GLN A 233 -3.14 -6.71 -8.06
N GLY A 234 -2.43 -5.69 -7.58
CA GLY A 234 -1.01 -5.48 -7.88
C GLY A 234 -0.16 -6.68 -7.47
N GLY A 235 0.72 -7.12 -8.36
CA GLY A 235 1.46 -8.37 -8.23
C GLY A 235 2.51 -8.33 -7.11
N ASN A 236 3.13 -7.18 -6.88
CA ASN A 236 4.10 -6.99 -5.82
C ASN A 236 3.41 -6.93 -4.45
N GLY A 237 2.37 -6.11 -4.29
CA GLY A 237 1.56 -6.06 -3.07
C GLY A 237 0.97 -7.42 -2.70
N LEU A 238 0.45 -8.18 -3.69
CA LEU A 238 -0.06 -9.54 -3.49
C LEU A 238 1.02 -10.55 -3.08
N ARG A 239 2.23 -10.46 -3.64
CA ARG A 239 3.36 -11.31 -3.23
C ARG A 239 3.71 -11.08 -1.77
N GLU A 240 3.81 -9.82 -1.35
CA GLU A 240 4.19 -9.47 0.03
C GLU A 240 3.05 -9.75 1.02
N TYR A 241 1.78 -9.57 0.63
CA TYR A 241 0.60 -10.02 1.38
C TYR A 241 0.70 -11.50 1.76
N ARG A 242 1.06 -12.37 0.80
CA ARG A 242 1.26 -13.81 1.06
C ARG A 242 2.44 -14.05 2.01
N ALA A 243 3.54 -13.32 1.84
CA ALA A 243 4.71 -13.42 2.72
C ALA A 243 4.43 -13.01 4.19
N VAL A 244 3.41 -12.17 4.44
CA VAL A 244 2.99 -11.76 5.78
C VAL A 244 1.85 -12.62 6.37
N GLY A 245 1.44 -13.69 5.69
CA GLY A 245 0.43 -14.66 6.17
C GLY A 245 -0.88 -14.66 5.38
N GLY A 246 -0.98 -13.88 4.30
CA GLY A 246 -2.17 -13.79 3.47
C GLY A 246 -2.45 -15.05 2.65
N THR A 247 -3.72 -15.47 2.63
CA THR A 247 -4.17 -16.73 1.97
C THR A 247 -5.04 -16.51 0.73
N LEU A 248 -5.51 -15.29 0.50
CA LEU A 248 -6.40 -14.96 -0.61
C LEU A 248 -5.65 -14.77 -1.95
N SER A 249 -6.41 -14.81 -3.04
CA SER A 249 -5.91 -14.56 -4.40
C SER A 249 -5.68 -13.07 -4.72
N SER A 250 -6.20 -12.17 -3.88
CA SER A 250 -6.10 -10.71 -3.97
C SER A 250 -6.07 -10.12 -2.56
N VAL A 251 -5.54 -8.90 -2.39
CA VAL A 251 -5.40 -8.27 -1.07
C VAL A 251 -6.70 -7.55 -0.70
N PRO A 252 -7.32 -7.78 0.47
CA PRO A 252 -8.52 -7.06 0.90
C PRO A 252 -8.30 -5.54 1.02
N VAL A 253 -9.15 -4.76 0.35
CA VAL A 253 -9.21 -3.31 0.49
C VAL A 253 -10.37 -2.94 1.42
N GLU A 254 -10.28 -1.80 2.10
CA GLU A 254 -11.32 -1.36 3.02
C GLU A 254 -12.65 -1.12 2.30
N ASN A 255 -13.72 -1.63 2.91
CA ASN A 255 -15.07 -1.72 2.37
C ASN A 255 -16.11 -0.99 3.23
N GLN A 256 -15.67 -0.35 4.32
CA GLN A 256 -16.48 0.43 5.26
C GLN A 256 -15.96 1.88 5.36
N GLY A 257 -16.68 2.72 6.09
CA GLY A 257 -16.39 4.14 6.24
C GLY A 257 -16.90 5.00 5.07
N GLY A 258 -16.38 6.21 4.96
CA GLY A 258 -16.78 7.22 3.97
C GLY A 258 -15.90 7.23 2.71
N PRO A 259 -16.04 8.26 1.84
CA PRO A 259 -15.20 8.44 0.66
C PRO A 259 -13.70 8.61 0.94
N GLY A 260 -13.31 9.05 2.14
CA GLY A 260 -11.91 9.03 2.60
C GLY A 260 -11.43 7.65 3.02
N THR A 261 -12.34 6.77 3.48
CA THR A 261 -11.99 5.45 4.01
C THR A 261 -11.99 4.36 2.94
N ALA A 262 -13.16 4.18 2.30
CA ALA A 262 -13.49 3.00 1.52
C ALA A 262 -12.75 3.03 0.18
N GLY A 263 -11.95 2.00 -0.10
CA GLY A 263 -11.10 1.97 -1.29
C GLY A 263 -9.74 2.64 -1.16
N GLY A 264 -9.53 3.53 -0.18
CA GLY A 264 -8.25 4.19 0.09
C GLY A 264 -7.28 3.34 0.93
N HIS A 265 -7.81 2.40 1.71
CA HIS A 265 -7.08 1.71 2.77
C HIS A 265 -6.96 0.21 2.57
N TRP A 266 -5.99 -0.40 3.25
CA TRP A 266 -6.05 -1.82 3.55
C TRP A 266 -7.19 -2.11 4.53
N ARG A 267 -7.83 -3.27 4.38
CA ARG A 267 -8.98 -3.64 5.21
C ARG A 267 -8.62 -3.80 6.68
N GLU A 268 -9.13 -2.93 7.53
CA GLU A 268 -8.88 -2.87 8.97
C GLU A 268 -9.21 -4.21 9.66
N SER A 269 -10.37 -4.79 9.34
CA SER A 269 -10.79 -6.09 9.90
C SER A 269 -9.85 -7.26 9.55
N THR A 270 -8.98 -7.11 8.56
CA THR A 270 -7.94 -8.08 8.18
C THR A 270 -6.57 -7.71 8.74
N PHE A 271 -6.18 -6.43 8.67
CA PHE A 271 -4.77 -6.03 8.84
C PHE A 271 -4.44 -5.35 10.18
N LYS A 272 -5.40 -4.71 10.84
CA LYS A 272 -5.27 -4.07 12.16
C LYS A 272 -4.12 -3.06 12.27
N THR A 273 -2.94 -3.49 12.67
CA THR A 273 -1.80 -2.62 12.98
C THR A 273 -0.97 -2.24 11.75
N GLU A 274 -1.36 -2.65 10.54
CA GLU A 274 -0.67 -2.19 9.33
C GLU A 274 -0.93 -0.69 9.13
N LEU A 275 0.13 0.10 8.97
CA LEU A 275 0.07 1.56 9.00
C LEU A 275 -0.95 2.18 8.04
N MET A 276 -1.23 1.55 6.90
CA MET A 276 -2.15 2.05 5.86
C MET A 276 -3.56 1.41 5.94
N THR A 277 -3.98 0.93 7.11
CA THR A 277 -5.43 0.81 7.42
C THR A 277 -5.98 2.16 7.87
N GLY A 278 -7.30 2.36 7.81
CA GLY A 278 -7.94 3.61 8.26
C GLY A 278 -7.97 3.80 9.78
N TYR A 279 -7.18 3.06 10.57
CA TYR A 279 -7.19 3.13 12.04
C TYR A 279 -5.77 2.94 12.60
N LEU A 280 -5.25 3.93 13.31
CA LEU A 280 -4.01 3.75 14.08
C LEU A 280 -4.32 3.14 15.44
N ASN A 281 -3.45 2.23 15.87
CA ASN A 281 -3.60 1.52 17.13
C ASN A 281 -2.73 2.23 18.17
N SER A 282 -3.33 2.67 19.26
CA SER A 282 -2.67 3.43 20.34
C SER A 282 -1.97 2.49 21.32
N GLY A 283 -0.81 2.92 21.83
CA GLY A 283 -0.01 2.12 22.78
C GLY A 283 0.70 0.90 22.19
N VAL A 284 0.57 0.67 20.88
CA VAL A 284 1.29 -0.35 20.11
C VAL A 284 1.95 0.29 18.88
N PHE A 285 2.82 -0.46 18.22
CA PHE A 285 3.48 0.00 16.99
C PHE A 285 2.60 -0.26 15.76
N ASN A 286 2.52 0.71 14.85
CA ASN A 286 1.81 0.63 13.56
C ASN A 286 2.82 0.44 12.41
N PRO A 287 3.27 -0.80 12.12
CA PRO A 287 4.29 -1.07 11.09
C PRO A 287 3.85 -0.68 9.66
N LEU A 288 4.73 0.03 8.95
CA LEU A 288 4.67 0.16 7.49
C LEU A 288 5.15 -1.15 6.86
N SER A 289 4.24 -2.00 6.41
CA SER A 289 4.58 -3.34 5.94
C SER A 289 5.16 -3.36 4.52
N ARG A 290 5.78 -4.50 4.20
CA ARG A 290 6.21 -4.82 2.83
C ARG A 290 5.04 -4.86 1.83
N MET A 291 3.80 -5.07 2.27
CA MET A 291 2.61 -5.02 1.41
C MET A 291 2.34 -3.60 0.90
N SER A 292 2.39 -2.61 1.80
CA SER A 292 2.31 -1.19 1.46
C SER A 292 3.44 -0.75 0.54
N VAL A 293 4.69 -1.14 0.83
CA VAL A 293 5.84 -0.88 -0.05
C VAL A 293 5.69 -1.56 -1.42
N GLY A 294 5.12 -2.77 -1.48
CA GLY A 294 4.83 -3.46 -2.74
C GLY A 294 3.83 -2.71 -3.61
N SER A 295 2.86 -2.03 -2.99
CA SER A 295 1.87 -1.25 -3.73
C SER A 295 2.46 -0.02 -4.44
N LEU A 296 3.54 0.55 -3.91
CA LEU A 296 4.32 1.59 -4.60
C LEU A 296 5.08 1.01 -5.81
N GLN A 297 5.64 -0.19 -5.70
CA GLN A 297 6.33 -0.84 -6.83
C GLN A 297 5.36 -1.19 -7.97
N ASP A 298 4.14 -1.61 -7.65
CA ASP A 298 3.09 -1.87 -8.64
C ASP A 298 2.63 -0.59 -9.39
N MET A 299 2.85 0.59 -8.83
CA MET A 299 2.70 1.89 -9.52
C MET A 299 3.97 2.35 -10.26
N GLY A 300 5.10 1.64 -10.11
CA GLY A 300 6.34 1.93 -10.82
C GLY A 300 7.40 2.70 -10.04
N TYR A 301 7.24 2.93 -8.73
CA TYR A 301 8.35 3.40 -7.90
C TYR A 301 9.45 2.33 -7.77
N ALA A 302 10.72 2.73 -7.81
CA ALA A 302 11.81 1.86 -7.36
C ALA A 302 11.87 1.84 -5.83
N VAL A 303 11.71 0.66 -5.23
CA VAL A 303 11.54 0.52 -3.77
C VAL A 303 12.57 -0.38 -3.10
N ASN A 304 12.90 -0.02 -1.86
CA ASN A 304 13.66 -0.81 -0.91
C ASN A 304 12.75 -1.45 0.14
N TYR A 305 12.37 -2.72 -0.06
CA TYR A 305 11.61 -3.48 0.93
C TYR A 305 12.34 -3.72 2.25
N GLY A 306 13.66 -3.51 2.33
CA GLY A 306 14.42 -3.53 3.58
C GLY A 306 14.17 -2.31 4.47
N ALA A 307 13.53 -1.26 3.95
CA ALA A 307 13.04 -0.14 4.75
C ALA A 307 11.66 -0.41 5.37
N ALA A 308 10.93 -1.45 4.97
CA ALA A 308 9.66 -1.81 5.59
C ALA A 308 9.85 -2.41 7.00
N ASP A 309 8.81 -2.30 7.82
CA ASP A 309 8.78 -2.87 9.15
C ASP A 309 8.41 -4.35 9.17
N ALA A 310 8.78 -5.04 10.25
CA ALA A 310 8.38 -6.41 10.50
C ALA A 310 6.88 -6.46 10.80
N TYR A 311 6.10 -7.09 9.91
CA TYR A 311 4.66 -7.23 10.03
C TYR A 311 4.19 -8.66 9.72
N ARG A 312 3.10 -9.07 10.36
CA ARG A 312 2.33 -10.29 10.07
C ARG A 312 0.86 -9.99 10.26
N ILE A 313 0.01 -10.59 9.43
CA ILE A 313 -1.44 -10.52 9.62
C ILE A 313 -1.77 -11.11 11.00
N PRO A 314 -2.48 -10.39 11.89
CA PRO A 314 -2.80 -10.88 13.21
C PRO A 314 -3.62 -12.17 13.13
N SER A 315 -3.23 -13.18 13.91
CA SER A 315 -4.10 -14.34 14.11
C SER A 315 -5.35 -13.92 14.89
N VAL A 316 -6.45 -14.63 14.68
CA VAL A 316 -7.79 -14.27 15.23
C VAL A 316 -7.79 -14.19 16.77
N GLY A 317 -6.84 -14.84 17.46
CA GLY A 317 -6.66 -14.79 18.91
C GLY A 317 -5.64 -13.76 19.42
N ALA A 318 -4.99 -13.00 18.55
CA ALA A 318 -3.96 -12.00 18.90
C ALA A 318 -4.47 -10.54 18.79
N GLN A 319 -5.76 -10.34 18.49
CA GLN A 319 -6.36 -9.01 18.42
C GLN A 319 -6.61 -8.47 19.84
N GLY A 320 -5.58 -7.85 20.43
CA GLY A 320 -5.72 -7.09 21.66
C GLY A 320 -6.57 -5.84 21.46
N VAL A 321 -7.43 -5.53 22.43
CA VAL A 321 -8.18 -4.27 22.51
C VAL A 321 -7.25 -3.14 22.98
N GLY A 322 -6.44 -2.61 22.07
CA GLY A 322 -5.89 -1.26 22.20
C GLY A 322 -6.97 -0.22 21.88
N GLU A 323 -6.81 0.99 22.40
CA GLU A 323 -7.57 2.13 21.89
C GLU A 323 -7.16 2.38 20.43
N THR A 324 -8.11 2.71 19.56
CA THR A 324 -7.85 3.02 18.15
C THR A 324 -8.22 4.46 17.83
N LEU A 325 -7.36 5.12 17.06
CA LEU A 325 -7.64 6.41 16.44
C LEU A 325 -8.14 6.15 15.02
N GLU A 326 -9.43 6.43 14.78
CA GLU A 326 -10.03 6.39 13.45
C GLU A 326 -9.47 7.52 12.58
N LEU A 327 -8.69 7.15 11.55
CA LEU A 327 -8.25 8.06 10.49
C LEU A 327 -9.28 8.08 9.36
N GLY A 328 -9.71 6.90 8.92
CA GLY A 328 -10.55 6.67 7.74
C GLY A 328 -11.80 7.54 7.66
N GLY A 329 -12.54 7.64 8.76
CA GLY A 329 -13.77 8.45 8.84
C GLY A 329 -13.50 9.95 9.07
N ARG A 330 -12.25 10.32 9.34
CA ARG A 330 -11.76 11.64 9.75
C ARG A 330 -10.63 12.15 8.85
N GLU A 331 -10.49 11.63 7.64
CA GLU A 331 -9.51 12.11 6.67
C GLU A 331 -10.18 12.50 5.35
N GLN A 332 -9.51 13.36 4.59
CA GLN A 332 -9.94 13.70 3.25
C GLN A 332 -8.86 13.34 2.23
N LEU A 333 -9.06 12.20 1.56
CA LEU A 333 -8.24 11.80 0.42
C LEU A 333 -8.49 12.70 -0.79
N ILE A 334 -7.41 13.29 -1.30
CA ILE A 334 -7.39 14.15 -2.48
C ILE A 334 -6.96 13.31 -3.70
N THR A 335 -7.64 13.51 -4.81
CA THR A 335 -7.31 12.87 -6.10
C THR A 335 -6.79 13.90 -7.09
N PRO A 336 -5.88 13.52 -8.01
CA PRO A 336 -5.25 14.47 -8.90
C PRO A 336 -6.24 15.06 -9.89
N THR A 337 -6.16 16.38 -10.07
CA THR A 337 -6.99 17.15 -11.01
C THR A 337 -6.24 17.51 -12.29
N TYR A 338 -4.91 17.39 -12.30
CA TYR A 338 -4.06 17.67 -13.47
C TYR A 338 -2.99 16.60 -13.69
N ARG A 339 -2.42 16.62 -14.90
CA ARG A 339 -1.18 15.91 -15.25
C ARG A 339 -0.14 16.89 -15.80
N SER A 340 1.15 16.59 -15.68
CA SER A 340 2.21 17.36 -16.34
C SER A 340 2.04 17.39 -17.86
N GLU A 341 2.75 18.29 -18.55
CA GLU A 341 3.11 18.07 -19.97
C GLU A 341 3.99 16.81 -20.15
#